data_AF-A0A1Q6H7I8-F1
#
_entry.id   AF-A0A1Q6H7I8-F1
#
_cell.length_a   1.000
_cell.length_b   1.000
_cell.length_c   1.000
_cell.angle_alpha   90.00
_cell.angle_beta   90.00
_cell.angle_gamma   90.00
#
_symmetry.space_group_name_H-M   'P 1'
#
loop_
_entity.id
_entity.type
_entity.pdbx_description
1 polymer ?
#
loop_
_entity_poly.entity_id
_entity_poly.type
_entity_poly.pdbx_seq_one_letter_code
_entity_poly.pdbx_strand_id
1 'polypeptide(L)'
;MKEKESYIEKQKGIFGDTTWFTYRYEVNGMVYETSAGSLDICRKARDKWMKMMSVAFTGHRTIRTNKYALSVSLNEEVRFCYENGIRFFYIGCAVGFDMMAAHTILEQRKQYPDMVLVAVVPYVGQDVYFNKEDKQRYADILRQADKVVVLSEYYYAQCYAHRNDYMISHACRLIAYWDGKSAGGTSYTFNKAQKKKLVIHNLF
;
A
#
# COMPACT_ATOMS: atom_id res chain seq x y z
N MET A 1 5.18 11.00 -6.37
CA MET A 1 6.20 10.01 -6.81
C MET A 1 6.28 9.95 -8.34
N LYS A 2 7.49 9.95 -8.94
CA LYS A 2 7.66 9.74 -10.40
C LYS A 2 8.02 8.28 -10.67
N GLU A 3 7.29 7.66 -11.60
CA GLU A 3 7.51 6.30 -12.08
C GLU A 3 7.94 6.39 -13.56
N LYS A 4 8.91 5.59 -13.99
CA LYS A 4 9.36 5.53 -15.38
C LYS A 4 9.52 4.08 -15.83
N GLU A 5 8.80 3.71 -16.87
CA GLU A 5 8.90 2.40 -17.53
C GLU A 5 9.60 2.58 -18.89
N SER A 6 10.53 1.70 -19.21
CA SER A 6 11.23 1.66 -20.51
C SER A 6 11.60 0.24 -20.90
N TYR A 7 11.68 -0.04 -22.20
CA TYR A 7 12.07 -1.36 -22.70
C TYR A 7 12.73 -1.29 -24.07
N ILE A 8 13.47 -2.33 -24.41
CA ILE A 8 14.05 -2.58 -25.73
C ILE A 8 13.57 -3.93 -26.20
N GLU A 9 12.91 -3.96 -27.35
CA GLU A 9 12.56 -5.21 -28.05
C GLU A 9 13.78 -5.74 -28.81
N LYS A 10 14.03 -7.04 -28.69
CA LYS A 10 15.15 -7.73 -29.34
C LYS A 10 14.62 -8.97 -30.04
N GLN A 11 15.16 -9.26 -31.22
CA GLN A 11 14.84 -10.45 -32.00
C GLN A 11 16.09 -11.32 -32.19
N LYS A 12 15.93 -12.65 -32.15
CA LYS A 12 17.01 -13.61 -32.48
C LYS A 12 16.80 -14.12 -33.89
N GLY A 13 17.85 -14.01 -34.70
CA GLY A 13 17.99 -14.77 -35.94
C GLY A 13 17.41 -14.08 -37.18
N ILE A 14 17.90 -14.55 -38.34
CA ILE A 14 17.58 -14.06 -39.69
C ILE A 14 16.09 -14.34 -40.05
N PHE A 15 15.43 -15.21 -39.29
CA PHE A 15 14.04 -15.65 -39.51
C PHE A 15 13.01 -15.04 -38.53
N GLY A 16 13.44 -14.28 -37.51
CA GLY A 16 12.52 -13.50 -36.65
C GLY A 16 11.75 -14.28 -35.58
N ASP A 17 12.03 -15.56 -35.36
CA ASP A 17 11.14 -16.47 -34.60
C ASP A 17 11.19 -16.31 -33.07
N THR A 18 12.09 -15.49 -32.51
CA THR A 18 12.16 -15.28 -31.06
C THR A 18 12.31 -13.81 -30.72
N THR A 19 11.29 -13.25 -30.08
CA THR A 19 11.28 -11.88 -29.55
C THR A 19 11.42 -11.91 -28.03
N TRP A 20 12.30 -11.07 -27.47
CA TRP A 20 12.37 -10.81 -26.03
C TRP A 20 12.51 -9.33 -25.76
N PHE A 21 12.08 -8.92 -24.57
CA PHE A 21 12.12 -7.55 -24.11
C PHE A 21 13.17 -7.43 -23.03
N THR A 22 14.09 -6.48 -23.15
CA THR A 22 14.88 -5.97 -22.01
C THR A 22 14.08 -4.85 -21.37
N TYR A 23 13.64 -5.04 -20.13
CA TYR A 23 12.71 -4.15 -19.43
C TYR A 23 13.41 -3.45 -18.26
N ARG A 24 13.11 -2.17 -18.07
CA ARG A 24 13.61 -1.34 -16.98
C ARG A 24 12.50 -0.48 -16.40
N TYR A 25 12.39 -0.48 -15.08
CA TYR A 25 11.43 0.31 -14.32
C TYR A 25 12.12 1.06 -13.19
N GLU A 26 11.85 2.36 -13.09
CA GLU A 26 12.43 3.24 -12.09
C GLU A 26 11.31 3.88 -11.26
N VAL A 27 11.46 3.84 -9.93
CA VAL A 27 10.52 4.45 -9.00
C VAL A 27 11.25 4.86 -7.73
N ASN A 28 11.06 6.09 -7.28
CA ASN A 28 11.61 6.56 -6.01
C ASN A 28 13.14 6.32 -5.87
N GLY A 29 13.91 6.50 -6.95
CA GLY A 29 15.35 6.23 -7.00
C GLY A 29 15.74 4.74 -7.09
N MET A 30 14.77 3.84 -7.00
CA MET A 30 14.96 2.40 -7.13
C MET A 30 14.83 1.97 -8.59
N VAL A 31 15.59 0.96 -8.99
CA VAL A 31 15.61 0.42 -10.35
C VAL A 31 15.32 -1.07 -10.33
N TYR A 32 14.42 -1.52 -11.21
CA TYR A 32 14.15 -2.92 -11.46
C TYR A 32 14.36 -3.24 -12.94
N GLU A 33 15.15 -4.26 -13.23
CA GLU A 33 15.44 -4.71 -14.58
C GLU A 33 15.13 -6.20 -14.72
N THR A 34 14.59 -6.58 -15.88
CA THR A 34 14.32 -7.98 -16.20
C THR A 34 14.32 -8.19 -17.71
N SER A 35 14.23 -9.44 -18.15
CA SER A 35 13.99 -9.77 -19.56
C SER A 35 13.04 -10.94 -19.70
N ALA A 36 12.09 -10.85 -20.63
CA ALA A 36 11.11 -11.91 -20.87
C ALA A 36 10.58 -11.91 -22.31
N GLY A 37 9.87 -12.97 -22.68
CA GLY A 37 9.26 -13.11 -24.01
C GLY A 37 8.06 -12.17 -24.27
N SER A 38 7.57 -11.46 -23.26
CA SER A 38 6.53 -10.44 -23.42
C SER A 38 6.61 -9.36 -22.33
N LEU A 39 6.11 -8.16 -22.65
CA LEU A 39 6.00 -7.08 -21.67
C LEU A 39 5.07 -7.42 -20.50
N ASP A 40 4.03 -8.23 -20.71
CA ASP A 40 3.14 -8.69 -19.64
C ASP A 40 3.91 -9.49 -18.57
N ILE A 41 4.82 -10.37 -18.99
CA ILE A 41 5.67 -11.13 -18.07
C ILE A 41 6.61 -10.17 -17.32
N CYS A 42 7.23 -9.21 -18.02
CA CYS A 42 8.09 -8.20 -17.38
C CYS A 42 7.33 -7.36 -16.35
N ARG A 43 6.11 -6.91 -16.68
CA ARG A 43 5.25 -6.11 -15.80
C ARG A 43 4.79 -6.90 -14.57
N LYS A 44 4.41 -8.17 -14.74
CA LYS A 44 4.11 -9.06 -13.61
C LYS A 44 5.30 -9.24 -12.68
N ALA A 45 6.51 -9.36 -13.23
CA ALA A 45 7.74 -9.45 -12.45
C ALA A 45 8.03 -8.14 -11.70
N ARG A 46 7.84 -6.98 -12.35
CA ARG A 46 7.88 -5.65 -11.71
C ARG A 46 6.85 -5.55 -10.58
N ASP A 47 5.61 -5.95 -10.79
CA ASP A 47 4.56 -5.86 -9.77
C ASP A 47 4.87 -6.73 -8.55
N LYS A 48 5.45 -7.91 -8.79
CA LYS A 48 5.96 -8.76 -7.71
C LYS A 48 7.10 -8.08 -6.95
N TRP A 49 8.04 -7.44 -7.64
CA TRP A 49 9.13 -6.69 -7.01
C TRP A 49 8.59 -5.51 -6.17
N MET A 50 7.68 -4.71 -6.72
CA MET A 50 6.99 -3.62 -5.99
C MET A 50 6.29 -4.14 -4.74
N LYS A 51 5.57 -5.26 -4.88
CA LYS A 51 4.88 -5.90 -3.76
C LYS A 51 5.82 -6.29 -2.62
N MET A 52 7.03 -6.78 -2.93
CA MET A 52 8.01 -7.20 -1.92
C MET A 52 8.54 -6.05 -1.06
N MET A 53 8.41 -4.81 -1.53
CA MET A 53 8.88 -3.60 -0.84
C MET A 53 7.72 -2.80 -0.24
N SER A 54 6.55 -3.43 -0.09
CA SER A 54 5.31 -2.76 0.24
C SER A 54 4.62 -3.37 1.45
N VAL A 55 4.11 -2.51 2.34
CA VAL A 55 3.28 -2.90 3.49
C VAL A 55 1.91 -2.23 3.40
N ALA A 56 0.87 -2.96 3.82
CA ALA A 56 -0.49 -2.42 3.94
C ALA A 56 -0.90 -2.29 5.41
N PHE A 57 -1.82 -1.37 5.69
CA PHE A 57 -2.41 -1.17 7.01
C PHE A 57 -3.90 -1.55 7.02
N THR A 58 -4.37 -2.09 8.15
CA THR A 58 -5.80 -2.29 8.40
C THR A 58 -6.09 -2.19 9.89
N GLY A 59 -7.19 -1.57 10.29
CA GLY A 59 -7.49 -1.52 11.72
C GLY A 59 -8.85 -0.94 12.05
N HIS A 60 -9.22 -1.05 13.32
CA HIS A 60 -10.47 -0.51 13.84
C HIS A 60 -10.56 1.01 13.69
N ARG A 61 -11.79 1.48 13.41
CA ARG A 61 -12.12 2.92 13.34
C ARG A 61 -12.06 3.61 14.70
N THR A 62 -12.17 2.85 15.77
CA THR A 62 -12.06 3.32 17.15
C THR A 62 -10.89 2.60 17.82
N ILE A 63 -9.92 3.36 18.30
CA ILE A 63 -8.81 2.84 19.09
C ILE A 63 -9.30 2.64 20.52
N ARG A 64 -9.39 1.39 20.96
CA ARG A 64 -9.91 1.00 22.28
C ARG A 64 -8.81 0.66 23.29
N THR A 65 -7.59 0.45 22.82
CA THR A 65 -6.40 0.20 23.65
C THR A 65 -5.73 1.52 24.04
N ASN A 66 -4.68 1.44 24.86
CA ASN A 66 -3.88 2.60 25.21
C ASN A 66 -3.23 3.20 23.94
N LYS A 67 -3.65 4.42 23.57
CA LYS A 67 -3.19 5.10 22.35
C LYS A 67 -1.69 5.36 22.33
N TYR A 68 -1.08 5.65 23.49
CA TYR A 68 0.35 5.88 23.58
C TYR A 68 1.13 4.59 23.31
N ALA A 69 0.78 3.49 24.01
CA ALA A 69 1.41 2.20 23.79
C ALA A 69 1.26 1.74 22.33
N LEU A 70 0.06 1.85 21.75
CA LEU A 70 -0.17 1.54 20.33
C LEU A 70 0.70 2.41 19.41
N SER A 71 0.85 3.70 19.71
CA SER A 71 1.68 4.60 18.91
C SER A 71 3.16 4.22 18.97
N VAL A 72 3.66 3.75 20.11
CA VAL A 72 5.05 3.25 20.25
C VAL A 72 5.24 2.01 19.39
N SER A 73 4.38 1.00 19.54
CA SER A 73 4.48 -0.25 18.77
C SER A 73 4.32 -0.01 17.26
N LEU A 74 3.41 0.87 16.86
CA LEU A 74 3.25 1.24 15.46
C LEU A 74 4.49 1.95 14.91
N ASN A 75 5.11 2.84 15.69
CA ASN A 75 6.35 3.50 15.29
C ASN A 75 7.50 2.50 15.11
N GLU A 76 7.65 1.56 16.04
CA GLU A 76 8.67 0.50 15.96
C GLU A 76 8.45 -0.40 14.75
N GLU A 77 7.21 -0.83 14.50
CA GLU A 77 6.89 -1.72 13.39
C GLU A 77 7.04 -1.04 12.02
N VAL A 78 6.67 0.24 11.89
CA VAL A 78 6.91 1.03 10.65
C VAL A 78 8.42 1.16 10.38
N ARG A 79 9.21 1.43 11.43
CA ARG A 79 10.67 1.54 11.32
C ARG A 79 11.30 0.20 10.96
N PHE A 80 10.87 -0.88 11.63
CA PHE A 80 11.31 -2.23 11.33
C PHE A 80 11.05 -2.58 9.85
N CYS A 81 9.85 -2.29 9.35
CA CYS A 81 9.52 -2.49 7.94
C CYS A 81 10.50 -1.72 7.03
N TYR A 82 10.75 -0.45 7.32
CA TYR A 82 11.64 0.38 6.54
C TYR A 82 13.10 -0.13 6.53
N GLU A 83 13.63 -0.47 7.71
CA GLU A 83 14.97 -1.04 7.88
C GLU A 83 15.12 -2.38 7.12
N ASN A 84 14.02 -3.11 6.92
CA ASN A 84 13.96 -4.36 6.15
C ASN A 84 13.55 -4.16 4.68
N GLY A 85 13.75 -2.97 4.12
CA GLY A 85 13.61 -2.71 2.68
C GLY A 85 12.20 -2.35 2.21
N ILE A 86 11.22 -2.19 3.11
CA ILE A 86 9.91 -1.62 2.73
C ILE A 86 10.09 -0.13 2.44
N ARG A 87 9.48 0.33 1.34
CA ARG A 87 9.45 1.73 0.94
C ARG A 87 8.05 2.26 0.70
N PHE A 88 7.10 1.39 0.36
CA PHE A 88 5.74 1.79 0.02
C PHE A 88 4.77 1.40 1.13
N PHE A 89 4.05 2.38 1.65
CA PHE A 89 3.15 2.23 2.78
C PHE A 89 1.71 2.54 2.34
N TYR A 90 0.89 1.49 2.20
CA TYR A 90 -0.48 1.59 1.72
C TYR A 90 -1.46 1.76 2.87
N ILE A 91 -2.17 2.89 2.89
CA ILE A 91 -3.28 3.14 3.82
C ILE A 91 -4.60 3.21 3.06
N GLY A 92 -5.70 2.88 3.73
CA GLY A 92 -7.03 2.97 3.14
C GLY A 92 -7.82 4.22 3.52
N CYS A 93 -7.18 5.14 4.24
CA CYS A 93 -7.70 6.44 4.67
C CYS A 93 -9.05 6.34 5.43
N ALA A 94 -9.32 5.25 6.13
CA ALA A 94 -10.42 5.22 7.08
C ALA A 94 -10.08 6.05 8.33
N VAL A 95 -11.09 6.54 9.05
CA VAL A 95 -10.88 7.09 10.39
C VAL A 95 -10.28 6.03 11.33
N GLY A 96 -9.57 6.46 12.38
CA GLY A 96 -8.97 5.56 13.37
C GLY A 96 -7.57 5.11 12.98
N PHE A 97 -7.33 3.79 12.95
CA PHE A 97 -5.99 3.23 12.78
C PHE A 97 -5.30 3.62 11.46
N ASP A 98 -6.03 3.67 10.35
CA ASP A 98 -5.47 4.10 9.05
C ASP A 98 -4.91 5.54 9.12
N MET A 99 -5.60 6.47 9.79
CA MET A 99 -5.10 7.84 10.00
C MET A 99 -3.91 7.88 10.95
N MET A 100 -3.92 7.05 12.01
CA MET A 100 -2.77 6.94 12.92
C MET A 100 -1.53 6.45 12.17
N ALA A 101 -1.66 5.42 11.33
CA ALA A 101 -0.58 4.92 10.47
C ALA A 101 -0.07 6.00 9.50
N ALA A 102 -0.98 6.73 8.85
CA ALA A 102 -0.62 7.84 7.97
C ALA A 102 0.26 8.87 8.67
N HIS A 103 -0.15 9.33 9.86
CA HIS A 103 0.62 10.29 10.65
C HIS A 103 1.99 9.72 11.07
N THR A 104 2.05 8.46 11.52
CA THR A 104 3.33 7.80 11.83
C THR A 104 4.29 7.80 10.64
N ILE A 105 3.81 7.46 9.45
CA ILE A 105 4.64 7.45 8.23
C ILE A 105 5.10 8.86 7.88
N LEU A 106 4.20 9.86 7.92
CA LEU A 106 4.53 11.25 7.62
C LEU A 106 5.58 11.82 8.58
N GLU A 107 5.51 11.47 9.87
CA GLU A 107 6.50 11.90 10.87
C GLU A 107 7.84 11.20 10.67
N GLN A 108 7.86 9.88 10.46
CA GLN A 108 9.10 9.13 10.22
C GLN A 108 9.78 9.53 8.91
N ARG A 109 9.01 9.92 7.89
CA ARG A 109 9.54 10.41 6.61
C ARG A 109 10.47 11.63 6.76
N LYS A 110 10.38 12.39 7.86
CA LYS A 110 11.33 13.48 8.16
C LYS A 110 12.77 12.97 8.34
N GLN A 111 12.93 11.73 8.81
CA GLN A 111 14.23 11.06 8.97
C GLN A 111 14.51 10.08 7.81
N TYR A 112 13.46 9.54 7.19
CA TYR A 112 13.53 8.54 6.12
C TYR A 112 12.82 9.07 4.85
N PRO A 113 13.46 9.98 4.10
CA PRO A 113 12.80 10.76 3.04
C PRO A 113 12.34 9.96 1.83
N ASP A 114 12.80 8.71 1.68
CA ASP A 114 12.39 7.77 0.64
C ASP A 114 11.21 6.87 1.06
N MET A 115 10.60 7.08 2.23
CA MET A 115 9.28 6.50 2.54
C MET A 115 8.19 7.09 1.64
N VAL A 116 7.43 6.21 0.97
CA VAL A 116 6.35 6.57 0.05
C VAL A 116 5.00 6.24 0.68
N LEU A 117 4.20 7.27 0.97
CA LEU A 117 2.83 7.11 1.45
C LEU A 117 1.85 6.97 0.27
N VAL A 118 1.16 5.83 0.19
CA VAL A 118 0.14 5.57 -0.83
C VAL A 118 -1.25 5.54 -0.18
N ALA A 119 -2.06 6.54 -0.49
CA ALA A 119 -3.43 6.65 -0.02
C ALA A 119 -4.40 5.97 -1.01
N VAL A 120 -5.05 4.89 -0.59
CA VAL A 120 -6.04 4.16 -1.41
C VAL A 120 -7.45 4.52 -0.98
N VAL A 121 -8.14 5.28 -1.82
CA VAL A 121 -9.50 5.79 -1.61
C VAL A 121 -10.48 4.91 -2.40
N PRO A 122 -11.53 4.35 -1.77
CA PRO A 122 -12.48 3.45 -2.42
C PRO A 122 -13.36 4.17 -3.44
N TYR A 123 -13.73 5.43 -3.19
CA TYR A 123 -14.52 6.26 -4.10
C TYR A 123 -14.36 7.76 -3.77
N VAL A 124 -14.65 8.63 -4.74
CA VAL A 124 -14.67 10.09 -4.53
C VAL A 124 -15.71 10.47 -3.47
N GLY A 125 -15.31 11.22 -2.44
CA GLY A 125 -16.20 11.63 -1.36
C GLY A 125 -16.35 10.62 -0.22
N GLN A 126 -15.38 9.71 -0.03
CA GLN A 126 -15.33 8.78 1.11
C GLN A 126 -15.55 9.47 2.47
N ASP A 127 -15.10 10.70 2.61
CA ASP A 127 -15.13 11.51 3.82
C ASP A 127 -16.47 12.23 4.04
N VAL A 128 -17.49 12.02 3.20
CA VAL A 128 -18.78 12.72 3.29
C VAL A 128 -19.40 12.65 4.68
N TYR A 129 -19.27 11.50 5.36
CA TYR A 129 -19.78 11.25 6.72
C TYR A 129 -18.73 11.42 7.84
N PHE A 130 -17.52 11.88 7.54
CA PHE A 130 -16.53 12.15 8.59
C PHE A 130 -16.95 13.40 9.38
N ASN A 131 -16.60 13.47 10.67
CA ASN A 131 -16.76 14.69 11.43
C ASN A 131 -15.77 15.77 10.92
N LYS A 132 -15.96 17.03 11.34
CA LYS A 132 -15.14 18.16 10.86
C LYS A 132 -13.63 17.94 11.05
N GLU A 133 -13.22 17.39 12.19
CA GLU A 133 -11.82 17.16 12.52
C GLU A 133 -11.21 16.05 11.64
N ASP A 134 -11.94 14.96 11.44
CA ASP A 134 -11.50 13.84 10.62
C ASP A 134 -11.50 14.17 9.11
N LYS A 135 -12.40 15.05 8.65
CA LYS A 135 -12.32 15.60 7.27
C LYS A 135 -11.04 16.40 7.07
N GLN A 136 -10.68 17.24 8.04
CA GLN A 136 -9.45 18.02 7.98
C GLN A 136 -8.22 17.10 7.96
N ARG A 137 -8.15 16.12 8.87
CA ARG A 137 -7.07 15.11 8.90
C ARG A 137 -6.98 14.34 7.59
N TYR A 138 -8.10 13.88 7.05
CA TYR A 138 -8.17 13.18 5.78
C TYR A 138 -7.61 14.03 4.64
N ALA A 139 -8.07 15.28 4.50
CA ALA A 139 -7.58 16.20 3.48
C ALA A 139 -6.07 16.49 3.61
N ASP A 140 -5.57 16.64 4.84
CA ASP A 140 -4.15 16.88 5.09
C ASP A 140 -3.28 15.65 4.80
N ILE A 141 -3.78 14.43 5.06
CA ILE A 141 -3.13 13.18 4.66
C ILE A 141 -3.07 13.09 3.13
N LEU A 142 -4.18 13.31 2.43
CA LEU A 142 -4.20 13.24 0.96
C LEU A 142 -3.26 14.26 0.31
N ARG A 143 -3.15 15.47 0.87
CA ARG A 143 -2.24 16.52 0.37
C ARG A 143 -0.76 16.14 0.50
N GLN A 144 -0.43 15.34 1.52
CA GLN A 144 0.95 14.94 1.82
C GLN A 144 1.32 13.54 1.31
N ALA A 145 0.35 12.78 0.81
CA ALA A 145 0.56 11.47 0.22
C ALA A 145 1.32 11.59 -1.10
N ASP A 146 2.26 10.68 -1.32
CA ASP A 146 3.08 10.65 -2.53
C ASP A 146 2.31 10.16 -3.75
N LYS A 147 1.25 9.37 -3.49
CA LYS A 147 0.30 8.87 -4.48
C LYS A 147 -1.08 8.70 -3.83
N VAL A 148 -2.10 9.22 -4.51
CA VAL A 148 -3.50 8.97 -4.18
C VAL A 148 -4.11 8.09 -5.28
N VAL A 149 -4.60 6.92 -4.90
CA VAL A 149 -5.28 5.98 -5.80
C VAL A 149 -6.77 6.01 -5.47
N VAL A 150 -7.58 6.54 -6.38
CA VAL A 150 -9.04 6.52 -6.27
C VAL A 150 -9.58 5.39 -7.13
N LEU A 151 -10.27 4.41 -6.53
CA LEU A 151 -10.72 3.20 -7.24
C LEU A 151 -12.06 3.34 -7.95
N SER A 152 -12.83 4.39 -7.64
CA SER A 152 -14.13 4.63 -8.27
C SER A 152 -14.54 6.09 -8.18
N GLU A 153 -15.31 6.55 -9.16
CA GLU A 153 -15.91 7.88 -9.12
C GLU A 153 -17.10 7.95 -8.15
N TYR A 154 -17.79 6.82 -7.89
CA TYR A 154 -19.02 6.79 -7.11
C TYR A 154 -19.00 5.69 -6.05
N TYR A 155 -19.84 5.85 -5.02
CA TYR A 155 -20.06 4.77 -4.06
C TYR A 155 -20.75 3.57 -4.74
N TYR A 156 -20.29 2.38 -4.39
CA TYR A 156 -20.98 1.12 -4.66
C TYR A 156 -20.72 0.14 -3.52
N ALA A 157 -21.59 -0.85 -3.34
CA ALA A 157 -21.60 -1.70 -2.14
C ALA A 157 -20.25 -2.39 -1.84
N GLN A 158 -19.47 -2.74 -2.87
CA GLN A 158 -18.19 -3.45 -2.74
C GLN A 158 -16.95 -2.54 -2.72
N CYS A 159 -17.10 -1.21 -2.79
CA CYS A 159 -15.98 -0.28 -2.96
C CYS A 159 -14.92 -0.41 -1.84
N TYR A 160 -15.35 -0.61 -0.60
CA TYR A 160 -14.44 -0.81 0.53
C TYR A 160 -13.72 -2.16 0.48
N ALA A 161 -14.40 -3.22 0.03
CA ALA A 161 -13.79 -4.53 -0.13
C ALA A 161 -12.76 -4.51 -1.26
N HIS A 162 -13.08 -3.90 -2.40
CA HIS A 162 -12.14 -3.73 -3.52
C HIS A 162 -10.93 -2.86 -3.13
N ARG A 163 -11.13 -1.83 -2.31
CA ARG A 163 -10.03 -1.07 -1.71
C ARG A 163 -9.12 -1.93 -0.86
N ASN A 164 -9.67 -2.76 0.01
CA ASN A 164 -8.86 -3.67 0.83
C ASN A 164 -8.13 -4.68 -0.04
N ASP A 165 -8.77 -5.20 -1.08
CA ASP A 165 -8.19 -6.17 -2.02
C ASP A 165 -7.01 -5.59 -2.79
N TYR A 166 -7.15 -4.35 -3.24
CA TYR A 166 -6.10 -3.58 -3.87
C TYR A 166 -4.90 -3.46 -2.92
N MET A 167 -5.11 -3.03 -1.67
CA MET A 167 -4.00 -2.90 -0.71
C MET A 167 -3.29 -4.25 -0.47
N ILE A 168 -4.04 -5.33 -0.27
CA ILE A 168 -3.47 -6.67 -0.05
C ILE A 168 -2.76 -7.21 -1.31
N SER A 169 -3.23 -6.91 -2.52
CA SER A 169 -2.56 -7.35 -3.74
C SER A 169 -1.22 -6.65 -3.97
N HIS A 170 -1.04 -5.44 -3.44
CA HIS A 170 0.15 -4.61 -3.62
C HIS A 170 1.15 -4.67 -2.46
N ALA A 171 0.88 -5.45 -1.40
CA ALA A 171 1.78 -5.55 -0.24
C ALA A 171 2.22 -6.98 0.07
N CYS A 172 3.44 -7.15 0.57
CA CYS A 172 3.96 -8.43 1.08
C CYS A 172 3.72 -8.61 2.58
N ARG A 173 3.51 -7.51 3.31
CA ARG A 173 3.23 -7.48 4.76
C ARG A 173 1.95 -6.69 5.06
N LEU A 174 1.27 -7.07 6.14
CA LEU A 174 0.14 -6.36 6.71
C LEU A 174 0.44 -5.97 8.16
N ILE A 175 0.32 -4.69 8.49
CA ILE A 175 0.27 -4.22 9.88
C ILE A 175 -1.20 -4.02 10.24
N ALA A 176 -1.67 -4.77 11.23
CA ALA A 176 -3.07 -4.81 11.61
C ALA A 176 -3.29 -4.23 13.02
N TYR A 177 -4.46 -3.66 13.26
CA TYR A 177 -5.00 -3.40 14.59
C TYR A 177 -6.40 -4.03 14.67
N TRP A 178 -6.44 -5.31 15.04
CA TRP A 178 -7.66 -6.11 15.09
C TRP A 178 -7.75 -6.96 16.36
N ASP A 179 -8.91 -6.90 17.02
CA ASP A 179 -9.20 -7.56 18.30
C ASP A 179 -9.41 -9.07 18.22
N GLY A 180 -9.30 -9.66 17.03
CA GLY A 180 -9.54 -11.09 16.80
C GLY A 180 -11.01 -11.51 16.91
N LYS A 181 -11.92 -10.59 17.24
CA LYS A 181 -13.32 -10.90 17.59
C LYS A 181 -14.31 -10.15 16.71
N SER A 182 -14.09 -8.86 16.49
CA SER A 182 -15.03 -8.01 15.77
C SER A 182 -15.06 -8.34 14.28
N ALA A 183 -16.25 -8.55 13.73
CA ALA A 183 -16.46 -8.72 12.29
C ALA A 183 -16.51 -7.36 11.57
N GLY A 184 -15.97 -7.29 10.35
CA GLY A 184 -16.05 -6.08 9.52
C GLY A 184 -14.93 -6.00 8.49
N GLY A 185 -14.67 -4.79 8.00
CA GLY A 185 -13.61 -4.55 7.00
C GLY A 185 -12.21 -4.98 7.47
N THR A 186 -11.91 -4.79 8.76
CA THR A 186 -10.63 -5.19 9.35
C THR A 186 -10.46 -6.70 9.39
N SER A 187 -11.45 -7.44 9.90
CA SER A 187 -11.39 -8.91 9.93
C SER A 187 -11.39 -9.51 8.52
N TYR A 188 -12.15 -8.93 7.57
CA TYR A 188 -12.09 -9.29 6.17
C TYR A 188 -10.66 -9.16 5.61
N THR A 189 -10.03 -8.01 5.84
CA THR A 189 -8.68 -7.72 5.34
C THR A 189 -7.64 -8.64 5.96
N PHE A 190 -7.70 -8.85 7.28
CA PHE A 190 -6.83 -9.75 8.02
C PHE A 190 -6.93 -11.19 7.49
N ASN A 191 -8.14 -11.73 7.41
CA ASN A 191 -8.40 -13.09 6.92
C ASN A 191 -7.94 -13.25 5.46
N LYS A 192 -8.12 -12.22 4.63
CA LYS A 192 -7.67 -12.25 3.23
C LYS A 192 -6.15 -12.22 3.11
N ALA A 193 -5.46 -11.45 3.95
CA ALA A 193 -4.01 -11.44 4.03
C ALA A 193 -3.46 -12.81 4.46
N GLN A 194 -4.11 -13.48 5.43
CA GLN A 194 -3.75 -14.85 5.84
C GLN A 194 -3.90 -15.84 4.69
N LYS A 195 -5.03 -15.81 3.98
CA LYS A 195 -5.26 -16.66 2.80
C LYS A 195 -4.22 -16.45 1.70
N LYS A 196 -3.75 -15.21 1.53
CA LYS A 196 -2.69 -14.85 0.57
C LYS A 196 -1.27 -15.00 1.12
N LYS A 197 -1.11 -15.54 2.35
CA LYS A 197 0.17 -15.81 3.01
C LYS A 197 1.08 -14.58 3.12
N LEU A 198 0.49 -13.40 3.37
CA LEU A 198 1.26 -12.23 3.75
C LEU A 198 1.85 -12.44 5.16
N VAL A 199 2.98 -11.79 5.43
CA VAL A 199 3.46 -11.65 6.81
C VAL A 199 2.52 -10.66 7.51
N ILE A 200 1.96 -11.04 8.66
CA ILE A 200 1.01 -10.19 9.39
C ILE A 200 1.58 -9.89 10.77
N HIS A 201 1.60 -8.61 11.13
CA HIS A 201 1.90 -8.16 12.48
C HIS A 201 0.67 -7.44 13.04
N ASN A 202 0.05 -8.00 14.08
CA ASN A 202 -1.17 -7.44 14.70
C ASN A 202 -0.80 -6.73 16.01
N LEU A 203 -1.17 -5.46 16.12
CA LEU A 203 -0.83 -4.54 17.21
C LEU A 203 -1.97 -4.36 18.23
N PHE A 204 -2.96 -5.24 18.24
CA PHE A 204 -4.09 -5.16 19.18
C PHE A 204 -3.77 -5.81 20.52
#